data_AF-A0A0N0HLE7-F1
#
_entry.id   AF-A0A0N0HLE7-F1
#
_cell.length_a   1.000
_cell.length_b   1.000
_cell.length_c   1.000
_cell.angle_alpha   90.00
_cell.angle_beta   90.00
_cell.angle_gamma   90.00
#
_symmetry.space_group_name_H-M   'P 1'
#
loop_
_entity.id
_entity.type
_entity.pdbx_description
1 polymer ?
#
loop_
_entity_poly.entity_id
_entity_poly.type
_entity_poly.pdbx_seq_one_letter_code
_entity_poly.pdbx_strand_id
1 'polypeptide(L)' 'MFGISEIAIFLIIAVLIFGARKLPELARSLGKSARILKSEARALRSDGVSPTVPSEPRADGTDDPRVIRGTATQKPGPH' A
#
# COMPACT_ATOMS: atom_id res chain seq x y z
N MET A 1 -31.74 -10.80 8.49
CA MET A 1 -30.69 -10.58 9.51
C MET A 1 -29.44 -11.39 9.16
N PHE A 2 -29.05 -11.36 7.87
CA PHE A 2 -27.94 -12.13 7.33
C PHE A 2 -27.25 -11.20 6.32
N GLY A 3 -25.96 -10.98 6.47
CA GLY A 3 -25.27 -9.93 5.74
C GLY A 3 -23.85 -9.80 6.22
N ILE A 4 -23.65 -9.15 7.38
CA ILE A 4 -22.31 -9.03 7.96
C ILE A 4 -21.86 -10.35 8.59
N SER A 5 -22.76 -11.08 9.25
CA SER A 5 -22.44 -12.35 9.92
C SER A 5 -21.97 -13.44 8.95
N GLU A 6 -22.65 -13.62 7.82
CA GLU A 6 -22.26 -14.58 6.78
C GLU A 6 -20.90 -14.23 6.18
N ILE A 7 -20.70 -12.95 5.84
CA ILE A 7 -19.42 -12.48 5.28
C ILE A 7 -18.29 -12.72 6.28
N ALA A 8 -18.53 -12.49 7.57
CA ALA A 8 -17.55 -12.75 8.62
C ALA A 8 -17.17 -14.24 8.68
N ILE A 9 -18.14 -15.15 8.59
CA ILE A 9 -17.89 -16.60 8.58
C ILE A 9 -17.03 -17.00 7.37
N PHE A 10 -17.36 -16.51 6.17
CA PHE A 10 -16.55 -16.78 4.98
C PHE A 10 -15.13 -16.22 5.09
N LEU A 11 -14.97 -15.01 5.63
CA LEU A 11 -13.65 -14.42 5.85
C LEU A 11 -12.83 -15.25 6.83
N ILE A 12 -13.42 -15.73 7.92
CA ILE A 12 -12.73 -16.60 8.88
C ILE A 12 -12.22 -17.87 8.19
N ILE A 13 -13.07 -18.52 7.38
CA ILE A 13 -12.68 -19.73 6.63
C ILE A 13 -11.55 -19.41 5.63
N ALA A 14 -11.64 -18.29 4.90
CA ALA A 14 -10.60 -17.85 3.99
C ALA A 14 -9.26 -17.59 4.72
N VAL A 15 -9.29 -16.96 5.90
CA VAL A 15 -8.09 -16.74 6.73
C VAL A 15 -7.50 -18.07 7.19
N LEU A 16 -8.31 -19.06 7.54
CA LEU A 16 -7.81 -20.38 7.96
C LEU A 16 -7.10 -21.12 6.81
N ILE A 17 -7.62 -21.01 5.58
CA ILE A 17 -7.02 -21.65 4.39
C ILE A 17 -5.78 -20.91 3.92
N PHE A 18 -5.86 -19.58 3.80
CA PHE A 18 -4.76 -18.76 3.29
C PHE A 18 -3.70 -18.48 4.35
N GLY A 19 -4.06 -18.50 5.63
CA GLY A 19 -3.22 -18.14 6.75
C GLY A 19 -3.21 -16.63 7.05
N ALA A 20 -3.12 -16.28 8.32
CA ALA A 20 -3.19 -14.89 8.81
C ALA A 20 -2.07 -13.97 8.26
N ARG A 21 -0.95 -14.53 7.78
CA ARG A 21 0.15 -13.75 7.19
C ARG A 21 -0.01 -13.45 5.70
N LYS A 22 -0.74 -14.28 4.95
CA LYS A 22 -0.92 -14.10 3.49
C LYS A 22 -1.95 -13.05 3.14
N LEU A 23 -3.00 -12.90 3.94
CA LEU A 23 -3.99 -11.82 3.75
C LEU A 23 -3.38 -10.40 3.80
N PRO A 24 -2.61 -10.01 4.84
CA PRO A 24 -1.97 -8.70 4.87
C PRO A 24 -0.88 -8.55 3.82
N GLU A 25 -0.19 -9.63 3.45
CA GLU A 25 0.81 -9.62 2.38
C GLU A 25 0.19 -9.35 1.00
N LEU A 26 -0.91 -10.04 0.68
CA LEU A 26 -1.71 -9.80 -0.53
C LEU A 26 -2.31 -8.39 -0.54
N ALA A 27 -2.84 -7.92 0.59
CA ALA A 27 -3.35 -6.55 0.69
C ALA A 27 -2.24 -5.50 0.50
N ARG A 28 -1.04 -5.73 1.07
CA ARG A 28 0.12 -4.84 0.91
C ARG A 28 0.63 -4.83 -0.53
N SER A 29 0.71 -5.98 -1.22
CA SER A 29 1.16 -6.05 -2.62
C SER A 29 0.13 -5.47 -3.59
N LEU A 30 -1.15 -5.82 -3.41
CA LEU A 30 -2.26 -5.26 -4.20
C LEU A 30 -2.40 -3.75 -3.96
N GLY A 31 -2.19 -3.27 -2.74
CA GLY A 31 -2.22 -1.84 -2.41
C GLY A 31 -1.12 -1.04 -3.11
N LYS A 32 0.09 -1.60 -3.23
CA LYS A 32 1.20 -0.97 -3.98
C LYS A 32 0.85 -0.83 -5.46
N SER A 33 0.37 -1.90 -6.11
CA SER A 33 -0.04 -1.86 -7.52
C SER A 33 -1.25 -0.93 -7.71
N ALA A 34 -2.28 -1.05 -6.88
CA ALA A 34 -3.47 -0.21 -6.94
C ALA A 34 -3.16 1.28 -6.75
N ARG A 35 -2.14 1.64 -5.95
CA ARG A 35 -1.69 3.03 -5.80
C ARG A 35 -1.15 3.60 -7.11
N ILE A 36 -0.32 2.83 -7.82
CA ILE A 36 0.26 3.22 -9.11
C ILE A 36 -0.86 3.37 -10.15
N LEU A 37 -1.74 2.38 -10.25
CA LEU A 37 -2.89 2.42 -11.15
C LEU A 37 -3.83 3.59 -10.82
N LYS A 38 -4.05 3.88 -9.52
CA LYS A 38 -4.87 5.01 -9.08
C LYS A 38 -4.23 6.36 -9.43
N SER A 39 -2.90 6.50 -9.34
CA SER A 39 -2.22 7.73 -9.75
C SER A 39 -2.26 7.95 -11.25
N GLU A 40 -2.05 6.91 -12.05
CA GLU A 40 -2.13 6.99 -13.51
C GLU A 40 -3.59 7.24 -13.97
N ALA A 41 -4.55 6.52 -13.39
CA ALA A 41 -5.98 6.76 -13.65
C ALA A 41 -6.43 8.15 -13.22
N ARG A 42 -5.82 8.73 -12.17
CA ARG A 42 -6.10 10.11 -11.74
C ARG A 42 -5.51 11.13 -12.68
N ALA A 43 -4.32 10.92 -13.22
CA ALA A 43 -3.73 11.79 -14.24
C ALA A 43 -4.63 11.86 -15.48
N LEU A 44 -5.06 10.69 -15.98
CA LEU A 44 -6.01 10.59 -17.10
C LEU A 44 -7.35 11.27 -16.83
N ARG A 45 -7.85 11.24 -15.58
CA ARG A 45 -9.08 11.97 -15.20
C ARG A 45 -8.86 13.46 -14.96
N SER A 46 -7.66 13.88 -14.58
CA SER A 46 -7.34 15.28 -14.25
C SER A 46 -7.10 16.13 -15.49
N ASP A 47 -6.78 15.51 -16.64
CA ASP A 47 -6.73 16.19 -17.94
C ASP A 47 -8.11 16.74 -18.39
N GLY A 48 -9.19 16.43 -17.66
CA GLY A 48 -10.53 16.99 -17.86
C GLY A 48 -11.05 17.96 -16.77
N VAL A 49 -10.47 18.01 -15.57
CA VAL A 49 -10.89 18.90 -14.45
C VAL A 49 -9.71 19.17 -13.50
N SER A 50 -9.44 20.44 -13.20
CA SER A 50 -8.34 20.94 -12.35
C SER A 50 -8.31 20.34 -10.93
N PRO A 51 -7.14 20.13 -10.28
CA PRO A 51 -7.02 19.20 -9.15
C PRO A 51 -7.17 19.86 -7.76
N THR A 52 -8.16 19.43 -6.99
CA THR A 52 -8.13 19.56 -5.52
C THR A 52 -7.21 18.47 -4.98
N VAL A 53 -6.19 18.87 -4.20
CA VAL A 53 -5.16 18.01 -3.60
C VAL A 53 -5.77 17.15 -2.49
N PRO A 54 -5.80 15.80 -2.58
CA PRO A 54 -6.14 14.96 -1.45
C PRO A 54 -4.86 14.60 -0.70
N SER A 55 -4.76 15.09 0.53
CA SER A 55 -3.72 14.75 1.50
C SER A 55 -3.49 13.24 1.57
N GLU A 56 -2.24 12.83 1.40
CA GLU A 56 -1.80 11.45 1.58
C GLU A 56 -2.10 10.96 3.01
N PRO A 57 -2.91 9.90 3.19
CA PRO A 57 -2.84 9.13 4.42
C PRO A 57 -1.52 8.37 4.36
N ARG A 58 -0.57 8.78 5.21
CA ARG A 58 0.63 8.01 5.53
C ARG A 58 0.18 6.70 6.17
N ALA A 59 -0.13 5.70 5.36
CA ALA A 59 -0.19 4.31 5.78
C ALA A 59 1.26 3.81 5.91
N ASP A 60 1.88 4.22 7.01
CA ASP A 60 3.13 3.66 7.51
C ASP A 60 2.84 2.21 7.89
N GLY A 61 3.09 1.31 6.95
CA GLY A 61 3.02 -0.12 7.19
C GLY A 61 4.17 -0.50 8.10
N THR A 62 3.87 -0.71 9.38
CA THR A 62 4.72 -1.38 10.36
C THR A 62 5.36 -2.63 9.73
N ASP A 63 6.62 -2.49 9.32
CA ASP A 63 7.72 -3.40 9.64
C ASP A 63 9.05 -2.78 9.18
N ASP A 64 9.88 -2.48 10.18
CA ASP A 64 11.33 -2.26 10.18
C ASP A 64 11.85 -0.81 10.23
N PRO A 65 12.04 -0.22 11.44
CA PRO A 65 12.99 0.86 11.64
C PRO A 65 14.38 0.27 11.90
N ARG A 66 14.94 -0.46 10.94
CA ARG A 66 16.40 -0.64 10.91
C ARG A 66 16.98 0.26 9.84
N VAL A 67 17.05 1.53 10.22
CA VAL A 67 17.96 2.52 9.66
C VAL A 67 19.38 1.95 9.76
N ILE A 68 19.86 1.28 8.71
CA ILE A 68 21.31 1.12 8.52
C ILE A 68 21.80 2.48 8.03
N ARG A 69 22.09 3.33 9.01
CA ARG A 69 22.92 4.51 8.86
C ARG A 69 24.34 4.00 8.60
N GLY A 70 24.69 3.82 7.33
CA GLY A 70 25.99 3.28 6.93
C GLY A 70 26.39 3.77 5.55
N THR A 71 27.23 4.80 5.54
CA THR A 71 28.09 5.24 4.45
C THR A 71 27.39 5.64 3.14
N ALA A 72 27.00 6.92 3.10
CA ALA A 72 27.12 7.68 1.88
C ALA A 72 28.51 7.46 1.29
N THR A 73 28.61 6.80 0.13
CA THR A 73 29.72 7.06 -0.80
C THR A 73 29.44 8.44 -1.40
N GLN A 74 29.62 9.46 -0.57
CA GLN A 74 29.81 10.81 -1.04
C GLN A 74 31.12 10.80 -1.79
N LYS A 75 31.04 10.93 -3.11
CA LYS A 75 32.14 11.37 -3.97
C LYS A 75 32.52 12.80 -3.57
N PRO A 76 33.79 13.09 -3.23
CA PRO A 76 34.33 14.45 -3.24
C PRO A 76 35.59 14.45 -4.10
N GLY A 77 35.50 14.78 -5.38
CA GLY A 77 35.99 16.08 -5.85
C GLY A 77 37.15 15.87 -6.84
N PRO A 78 37.40 16.83 -7.76
CA PRO A 78 38.37 16.71 -8.83
C PRO A 78 39.76 17.16 -8.37
N HIS A 79 40.79 16.41 -8.76
CA HIS A 79 42.14 16.90 -8.99
C HIS A 79 42.62 16.30 -10.31
#